data_AF-A0A8S8YPN4-F1
#
_entry.id   AF-A0A8S8YPN4-F1
#
_cell.length_a   1.000
_cell.length_b   1.000
_cell.length_c   1.000
_cell.angle_alpha   90.00
_cell.angle_beta   90.00
_cell.angle_gamma   90.00
#
_symmetry.space_group_name_H-M   'P 1'
#
loop_
_entity.id
_entity.type
_entity.pdbx_description
1 polymer ?
#
loop_
_entity_poly.entity_id
_entity_poly.type
_entity_poly.pdbx_seq_one_letter_code
_entity_poly.pdbx_strand_id
1 'polypeptide(L)'
;MVAGTLMEKEIRNLRRALKNPPNPYLAILGGAKCDDSVRVALNLISKGQVDKIAFVGVTGNLMLWVAGNDIGDRNKEFIRTTLGRDFETAWETGKRIFSENPEKIFLPIDVAVESEGSRKPLSVSDLPTEDPNL
;
A
#
# COMPACT_ATOMS: atom_id res chain seq x y z
N MET A 1 -34.05 -7.82 7.45
CA MET A 1 -33.23 -6.95 8.32
C MET A 1 -32.99 -5.64 7.58
N VAL A 2 -33.45 -4.52 8.15
CA VAL A 2 -33.18 -3.18 7.62
C VAL A 2 -31.88 -2.70 8.27
N ALA A 3 -30.87 -2.37 7.47
CA ALA A 3 -29.64 -1.78 7.97
C ALA A 3 -29.92 -0.35 8.49
N GLY A 4 -29.33 0.02 9.63
CA GLY A 4 -29.43 1.40 10.14
C GLY A 4 -28.81 2.41 9.16
N THR A 5 -29.22 3.68 9.24
CA THR A 5 -28.83 4.75 8.29
C THR A 5 -27.31 4.94 8.14
N LEU A 6 -26.53 4.69 9.20
CA LEU A 6 -25.07 4.72 9.16
C LEU A 6 -24.49 3.57 8.33
N MET A 7 -24.91 2.34 8.63
CA MET A 7 -24.49 1.14 7.90
C MET A 7 -24.92 1.21 6.43
N GLU A 8 -26.11 1.75 6.15
CA GLU A 8 -26.57 1.99 4.78
C GLU A 8 -25.68 2.99 4.03
N LYS A 9 -25.25 4.08 4.69
CA LYS A 9 -24.33 5.06 4.12
C LYS A 9 -22.96 4.44 3.81
N GLU A 10 -22.43 3.62 4.72
CA GLU A 10 -21.17 2.89 4.50
C GLU A 10 -21.27 1.91 3.32
N ILE A 11 -22.32 1.09 3.28
CA ILE A 11 -22.56 0.15 2.18
C ILE A 11 -22.69 0.90 0.85
N ARG A 12 -23.41 2.03 0.83
CA ARG A 12 -23.56 2.86 -0.38
C ARG A 12 -22.22 3.42 -0.85
N ASN A 13 -21.40 3.94 0.05
CA ASN A 13 -20.08 4.49 -0.27
C ASN A 13 -19.14 3.39 -0.81
N LEU A 14 -19.09 2.23 -0.14
CA LEU A 14 -18.31 1.07 -0.58
C LEU A 14 -18.77 0.56 -1.95
N ARG A 15 -20.09 0.44 -2.15
CA ARG A 15 -20.66 0.02 -3.45
C ARG A 15 -20.34 1.00 -4.56
N ARG A 16 -20.33 2.31 -4.29
CA ARG A 16 -19.97 3.33 -5.30
C ARG A 16 -18.50 3.23 -5.68
N ALA A 17 -17.61 3.12 -4.70
CA ALA A 17 -16.17 2.98 -4.92
C ALA A 17 -15.82 1.69 -5.69
N LEU A 18 -16.56 0.60 -5.44
CA LEU A 18 -16.33 -0.67 -6.13
C LEU A 18 -17.03 -0.73 -7.48
N LYS A 19 -18.35 -0.53 -7.58
CA LYS A 19 -19.10 -0.89 -8.82
C LYS A 19 -19.01 0.13 -9.95
N ASN A 20 -18.98 1.42 -9.65
CA ASN A 20 -18.98 2.48 -10.66
C ASN A 20 -18.29 3.74 -10.09
N PRO A 21 -16.97 3.67 -9.86
CA PRO A 21 -16.24 4.80 -9.33
C PRO A 21 -16.24 5.96 -10.34
N PRO A 22 -16.24 7.23 -9.87
CA PRO A 22 -15.99 8.37 -10.73
C PRO A 22 -14.55 8.32 -11.27
N ASN A 23 -14.39 8.56 -12.57
CA ASN A 23 -13.08 8.53 -13.24
C ASN A 23 -12.52 9.96 -13.44
N PRO A 24 -11.19 10.16 -13.33
CA PRO A 24 -10.19 9.14 -12.98
C PRO A 24 -10.25 8.75 -11.49
N TYR A 25 -10.14 7.45 -11.21
CA TYR A 25 -10.19 6.87 -9.89
C TYR A 25 -8.81 6.46 -9.39
N LEU A 26 -8.32 7.19 -8.39
CA LEU A 26 -7.13 6.87 -7.61
C LEU A 26 -7.54 6.21 -6.29
N ALA A 27 -7.06 4.99 -6.06
CA ALA A 27 -7.15 4.34 -4.76
C ALA A 27 -5.87 4.61 -3.95
N ILE A 28 -6.01 5.02 -2.68
CA ILE A 28 -4.88 5.17 -1.76
C ILE A 28 -4.97 4.04 -0.75
N LEU A 29 -3.95 3.17 -0.73
CA LEU A 29 -3.93 1.96 0.09
C LEU A 29 -2.69 1.97 0.99
N GLY A 30 -2.89 1.82 2.29
CA GLY A 30 -1.82 1.87 3.28
C GLY A 30 -2.19 1.20 4.58
N GLY A 31 -1.43 1.52 5.62
CA GLY A 31 -1.53 0.86 6.93
C GLY A 31 -0.53 -0.28 7.09
N ALA A 32 -0.53 -0.90 8.26
CA ALA A 32 0.43 -1.96 8.62
C ALA A 32 0.05 -3.34 8.04
N LYS A 33 -1.23 -3.55 7.73
CA LYS A 33 -1.77 -4.78 7.12
C LYS A 33 -1.57 -4.76 5.61
N CYS A 34 -0.33 -5.02 5.21
CA CYS A 34 0.06 -4.94 3.81
C CYS A 34 -0.65 -6.00 2.96
N ASP A 35 -0.88 -7.19 3.52
CA ASP A 35 -1.60 -8.31 2.90
C ASP A 35 -3.02 -7.92 2.46
N ASP A 36 -3.80 -7.28 3.33
CA ASP A 36 -5.14 -6.79 2.99
C ASP A 36 -5.07 -5.71 1.91
N SER A 37 -4.11 -4.80 2.02
CA SER A 37 -3.92 -3.69 1.07
C SER A 37 -3.61 -4.20 -0.34
N VAL A 38 -2.66 -5.14 -0.49
CA VAL A 38 -2.31 -5.69 -1.80
C VAL A 38 -3.42 -6.59 -2.36
N ARG A 39 -4.21 -7.27 -1.52
CA ARG A 39 -5.39 -8.03 -1.96
C ARG A 39 -6.49 -7.11 -2.49
N VAL A 40 -6.75 -5.99 -1.80
CA VAL A 40 -7.71 -4.98 -2.27
C VAL A 40 -7.25 -4.38 -3.59
N ALA A 41 -5.96 -4.04 -3.71
CA ALA A 41 -5.37 -3.54 -4.95
C ALA A 41 -5.58 -4.51 -6.12
N LEU A 42 -5.21 -5.78 -5.93
CA LEU A 42 -5.37 -6.82 -6.94
C LEU A 42 -6.84 -6.97 -7.37
N ASN A 43 -7.77 -6.95 -6.42
CA ASN A 43 -9.19 -7.04 -6.73
C ASN A 43 -9.72 -5.84 -7.53
N LEU A 44 -9.27 -4.61 -7.20
CA LEU A 44 -9.66 -3.41 -7.94
C LEU A 44 -9.12 -3.42 -9.38
N ILE A 45 -7.84 -3.81 -9.53
CA ILE A 45 -7.20 -3.99 -10.85
C ILE A 45 -7.94 -5.04 -11.67
N SER A 46 -8.19 -6.22 -11.09
CA SER A 46 -8.79 -7.37 -11.79
C SER A 46 -10.21 -7.08 -12.29
N LYS A 47 -10.91 -6.16 -11.64
CA LYS A 47 -12.26 -5.73 -12.05
C LYS A 47 -12.26 -4.54 -13.02
N GLY A 48 -11.09 -3.99 -13.36
CA GLY A 48 -10.99 -2.77 -14.16
C GLY A 48 -11.60 -1.55 -13.46
N GLN A 49 -11.64 -1.56 -12.13
CA GLN A 49 -12.32 -0.57 -11.30
C GLN A 49 -11.35 0.44 -10.70
N VAL A 50 -10.17 0.65 -11.31
CA VAL A 50 -9.18 1.61 -10.82
C VAL A 50 -8.25 2.03 -11.95
N ASP A 51 -7.97 3.32 -12.01
CA ASP A 51 -6.99 3.89 -12.93
C ASP A 51 -5.59 3.83 -12.32
N LYS A 52 -5.47 4.23 -11.05
CA LYS A 52 -4.19 4.33 -10.34
C LYS A 52 -4.32 3.90 -8.87
N ILE A 53 -3.24 3.36 -8.32
CA ILE A 53 -3.12 2.96 -6.92
C ILE A 53 -1.88 3.62 -6.34
N ALA A 54 -2.05 4.40 -5.28
CA ALA A 54 -0.95 4.91 -4.47
C ALA A 54 -0.80 4.06 -3.20
N PHE A 55 0.38 3.49 -3.01
CA PHE A 55 0.71 2.75 -1.79
C PHE A 55 1.43 3.66 -0.80
N VAL A 56 0.96 3.70 0.46
CA VAL A 56 1.46 4.59 1.50
C VAL A 56 1.71 3.87 2.82
N GLY A 57 2.50 4.48 3.72
CA GLY A 57 2.87 3.89 5.01
C GLY A 57 3.65 2.58 4.85
N VAL A 58 3.42 1.63 5.76
CA VAL A 58 4.12 0.33 5.76
C VAL A 58 3.87 -0.45 4.46
N THR A 59 2.65 -0.44 3.91
CA THR A 59 2.37 -1.01 2.59
C THR A 59 3.16 -0.30 1.47
N GLY A 60 3.33 1.02 1.57
CA GLY A 60 4.21 1.78 0.66
C GLY A 60 5.65 1.28 0.72
N ASN A 61 6.20 1.07 1.92
CA ASN A 61 7.53 0.50 2.11
C ASN A 61 7.65 -0.92 1.54
N LEU A 62 6.63 -1.78 1.74
CA LEU A 62 6.58 -3.10 1.10
C LEU A 62 6.67 -2.98 -0.42
N MET A 63 5.90 -2.08 -1.03
CA MET A 63 5.87 -1.93 -2.48
C MET A 63 7.15 -1.28 -3.04
N LEU A 64 7.80 -0.38 -2.29
CA LEU A 64 9.14 0.12 -2.61
C LEU A 64 10.16 -1.02 -2.63
N TRP A 65 10.08 -1.91 -1.64
CA TRP A 65 10.94 -3.08 -1.55
C TRP A 65 10.68 -4.09 -2.68
N VAL A 66 9.41 -4.35 -3.00
CA VAL A 66 9.01 -5.16 -4.17
C VAL A 66 9.55 -4.56 -5.48
N ALA A 67 9.56 -3.23 -5.60
CA ALA A 67 10.08 -2.51 -6.76
C ALA A 67 11.62 -2.53 -6.85
N GLY A 68 12.31 -3.16 -5.89
CA GLY A 68 13.76 -3.33 -5.88
C GLY A 68 14.53 -2.26 -5.10
N ASN A 69 13.84 -1.36 -4.38
CA ASN A 69 14.50 -0.38 -3.51
C ASN A 69 14.87 -1.05 -2.18
N ASP A 70 16.10 -0.87 -1.72
CA ASP A 70 16.49 -1.38 -0.41
C ASP A 70 15.96 -0.46 0.70
N ILE A 71 14.90 -0.89 1.39
CA ILE A 71 14.28 -0.10 2.47
C ILE A 71 15.04 -0.20 3.82
N GLY A 72 16.18 -0.89 3.87
CA GLY A 72 16.94 -1.13 5.11
C GLY A 72 16.42 -2.31 5.94
N ASP A 73 17.31 -2.98 6.64
CA ASP A 73 17.01 -4.27 7.29
C ASP A 73 16.01 -4.14 8.43
N ARG A 74 16.04 -3.04 9.18
CA ARG A 74 15.06 -2.75 10.24
C ARG A 74 13.64 -2.66 9.69
N ASN A 75 13.45 -1.99 8.56
CA ASN A 75 12.13 -1.87 7.93
C ASN A 75 11.68 -3.21 7.31
N LYS A 76 12.58 -3.95 6.66
CA LYS A 76 12.29 -5.30 6.15
C LYS A 76 11.85 -6.24 7.27
N GLU A 77 12.56 -6.24 8.40
CA GLU A 77 12.26 -7.06 9.56
C GLU A 77 10.92 -6.65 10.20
N PHE A 78 10.68 -5.35 10.32
CA PHE A 78 9.40 -4.83 10.82
C PHE A 78 8.22 -5.31 9.97
N ILE A 79 8.33 -5.26 8.64
CA ILE A 79 7.28 -5.75 7.72
C ILE A 79 7.09 -7.26 7.87
N ARG A 80 8.18 -8.04 7.89
CA ARG A 80 8.11 -9.50 8.07
C ARG A 80 7.46 -9.89 9.39
N THR A 81 7.87 -9.27 10.49
CA THR A 81 7.32 -9.53 11.83
C THR A 81 5.84 -9.12 11.90
N THR A 82 5.48 -7.97 11.33
CA THR A 82 4.09 -7.47 11.34
C THR A 82 3.14 -8.38 10.56
N LEU A 83 3.57 -8.89 9.41
CA LEU A 83 2.76 -9.78 8.56
C LEU A 83 2.84 -11.24 9.00
N GLY A 84 3.93 -11.64 9.66
CA GLY A 84 4.17 -13.02 10.10
C GLY A 84 3.99 -14.01 8.95
N ARG A 85 3.03 -14.94 9.12
CA ARG A 85 2.70 -15.97 8.13
C ARG A 85 2.16 -15.43 6.79
N ASP A 86 1.60 -14.21 6.81
CA ASP A 86 0.95 -13.61 5.65
C ASP A 86 1.97 -12.85 4.76
N PHE A 87 3.24 -12.75 5.20
CA PHE A 87 4.30 -12.06 4.48
C PHE A 87 4.49 -12.58 3.06
N GLU A 88 4.70 -13.89 2.88
CA GLU A 88 4.96 -14.48 1.55
C GLU A 88 3.79 -14.23 0.59
N THR A 89 2.56 -14.36 1.09
CA THR A 89 1.36 -14.10 0.28
C THR A 89 1.30 -12.63 -0.15
N ALA A 90 1.57 -11.70 0.78
CA ALA A 90 1.60 -10.27 0.49
C ALA A 90 2.72 -9.91 -0.49
N TRP A 91 3.90 -10.51 -0.31
CA TRP A 91 5.08 -10.32 -1.15
C TRP A 91 4.83 -10.78 -2.60
N GLU A 92 4.34 -12.00 -2.79
CA GLU A 92 4.01 -12.53 -4.12
C GLU A 92 2.89 -11.71 -4.79
N THR A 93 1.88 -11.30 -4.03
CA THR A 93 0.80 -10.44 -4.55
C THR A 93 1.34 -9.07 -4.97
N GLY A 94 2.21 -8.46 -4.17
CA GLY A 94 2.88 -7.20 -4.49
C GLY A 94 3.72 -7.30 -5.78
N LYS A 95 4.56 -8.33 -5.89
CA LYS A 95 5.36 -8.60 -7.11
C LYS A 95 4.47 -8.78 -8.34
N ARG A 96 3.38 -9.53 -8.20
CA ARG A 96 2.41 -9.73 -9.27
C ARG A 96 1.81 -8.40 -9.74
N ILE A 97 1.31 -7.59 -8.81
CA ILE A 97 0.75 -6.27 -9.12
C ILE A 97 1.79 -5.40 -9.85
N PHE A 98 3.02 -5.35 -9.32
CA PHE A 98 4.11 -4.56 -9.88
C PHE A 98 4.53 -5.00 -11.30
N SER A 99 4.62 -6.30 -11.54
CA SER A 99 5.01 -6.85 -12.84
C SER A 99 3.91 -6.77 -13.90
N GLU A 100 2.65 -7.00 -13.52
CA GLU A 100 1.53 -7.06 -14.46
C GLU A 100 0.91 -5.68 -14.76
N ASN A 101 1.02 -4.71 -13.84
CA ASN A 101 0.33 -3.41 -13.94
C ASN A 101 1.21 -2.21 -13.46
N PRO A 102 2.48 -2.09 -13.89
CA PRO A 102 3.37 -1.05 -13.38
C PRO A 102 2.85 0.38 -13.62
N GLU A 103 2.13 0.62 -14.72
CA GLU A 103 1.58 1.92 -15.10
C GLU A 103 0.46 2.41 -14.17
N LYS A 104 -0.15 1.49 -13.41
CA LYS A 104 -1.20 1.82 -12.44
C LYS A 104 -0.64 2.15 -11.06
N ILE A 105 0.64 1.93 -10.81
CA ILE A 105 1.22 2.01 -9.46
C ILE A 105 1.91 3.35 -9.27
N PHE A 106 1.56 4.04 -8.19
CA PHE A 106 2.24 5.21 -7.67
C PHE A 106 2.99 4.80 -6.41
N LEU A 107 4.32 4.85 -6.50
CA LEU A 107 5.22 4.66 -5.37
C LEU A 107 5.63 6.03 -4.80
N PRO A 108 5.90 6.11 -3.48
CA PRO A 108 6.52 7.29 -2.89
C PRO A 108 7.85 7.62 -3.57
N ILE A 109 8.15 8.91 -3.74
CA ILE A 109 9.45 9.41 -4.22
C ILE A 109 10.40 9.75 -3.07
N ASP A 110 9.84 10.01 -1.90
CA ASP A 110 10.49 10.26 -0.63
C ASP A 110 9.77 9.49 0.48
N VAL A 111 10.52 9.20 1.54
CA VAL A 111 10.01 8.62 2.79
C VAL A 111 10.38 9.53 3.94
N ALA A 112 9.71 9.39 5.08
CA ALA A 112 10.08 10.09 6.29
C ALA A 112 10.71 9.11 7.27
N VAL A 113 11.87 9.47 7.80
CA VAL A 113 12.62 8.68 8.77
C VAL A 113 12.64 9.41 10.11
N GLU A 114 12.60 8.67 11.21
CA GLU A 114 12.89 9.22 12.53
C GLU A 114 14.38 9.20 12.78
N SER A 115 15.01 10.37 12.67
CA SER A 115 16.44 10.56 12.89
C SER A 115 16.64 11.49 14.08
N GLU A 116 17.33 11.00 15.11
CA GLU A 116 17.63 11.77 16.34
C GLU A 116 16.37 12.33 17.03
N GLY A 117 15.25 11.58 17.01
CA GLY A 117 13.97 12.01 17.59
C GLY A 117 13.22 13.08 16.77
N SER A 118 13.65 13.33 15.54
CA SER A 118 13.01 14.26 14.62
C SER A 118 12.65 13.59 13.28
N ARG A 119 11.50 13.96 12.72
CA ARG A 119 11.09 13.50 11.40
C ARG A 119 11.92 14.22 10.33
N LYS A 120 12.77 13.49 9.61
CA LYS A 120 13.54 14.01 8.47
C LYS A 120 13.02 13.38 7.16
N PRO A 121 12.78 14.16 6.09
CA PRO A 121 12.52 13.59 4.78
C PRO A 121 13.80 12.96 4.23
N LEU A 122 13.66 11.82 3.57
CA LEU A 122 14.73 11.09 2.90
C LEU A 122 14.25 10.71 1.50
N SER A 123 15.04 11.02 0.46
CA SER A 123 14.70 10.59 -0.89
C SER A 123 14.80 9.06 -1.00
N VAL A 124 13.95 8.43 -1.82
CA VAL A 124 14.07 6.99 -2.11
C VAL A 124 15.42 6.66 -2.76
N SER A 125 16.06 7.61 -3.44
CA SER A 125 17.43 7.47 -3.98
C SER A 125 18.51 7.32 -2.90
N ASP A 126 18.23 7.78 -1.68
CA ASP A 126 19.20 7.86 -0.58
C ASP A 126 19.05 6.69 0.40
N LEU A 127 18.17 5.74 0.08
CA LEU A 127 18.01 4.48 0.79
C LEU A 127 19.17 3.51 0.48
N PRO A 128 19.54 2.59 1.40
CA PRO A 128 18.87 2.30 2.67
C PRO A 128 19.25 3.27 3.80
N THR A 129 18.43 3.30 4.86
CA THR A 129 18.73 4.00 6.11
C THR A 129 18.66 3.05 7.32
N GLU A 130 19.44 3.34 8.35
CA GLU A 130 19.36 2.69 9.67
C GLU A 130 18.23 3.26 10.54
N ASP A 131 17.80 4.49 10.22
CA ASP A 131 16.73 5.18 10.92
C ASP A 131 15.36 4.57 10.54
N PRO A 132 14.46 4.31 11.50
CA PRO A 132 13.16 3.71 11.21
C PRO A 132 12.28 4.67 10.38
N ASN A 133 11.57 4.11 9.39
CA ASN A 133 10.58 4.88 8.63
C ASN A 133 9.33 5.09 9.49
N LEU A 134 8.85 6.33 9.55
CA LEU A 134 7.57 6.72 10.20
C LEU A 134 6.38 6.55 9.26
#